data_AF-A0A7W1WUJ1-F1
#
_entry.id   AF-A0A7W1WUJ1-F1
#
_cell.length_a   1.000
_cell.length_b   1.000
_cell.length_c   1.000
_cell.angle_alpha   90.00
_cell.angle_beta   90.00
_cell.angle_gamma   90.00
#
_symmetry.space_group_name_H-M   'P 1'
#
loop_
_entity.id
_entity.type
_entity.pdbx_description
1 polymer ?
#
loop_
_entity_poly.entity_id
_entity_poly.type
_entity_poly.pdbx_seq_one_letter_code
_entity_poly.pdbx_strand_id
1 'polypeptide(L)'
;MDFSQLRVKPLRFIPFDLGVNLSPKERKEIHLYLKNKYLVKELDERKKAILSREPIIASIYGKDDKLELYLFDTGIGVFVLKDKTMMYKEDIRFAAKFLKDRKDCHHSILEGKYSESLAIHKVINEIRSVLSPSNKKMRVSGLPSWEYDGLSYVMSIYFFFPIQQIKQTISFTYLPDYLQKGIPAILNPAYFINEEGSPYRQYLNWERLSSDLEQELHPQIKPYAKTVFKKGIYTAINDETLLYIKENNISKIFILGIDTDCCVLKTAVDLFEHHLHPIVLSYYSASNGGKESHNAAIKVLERLIGRQNIIHTELTSERVKECYRG
;
A
#
# COMPACT_ATOMS: atom_id res chain seq x y z
N MET A 1 -9.74 14.80 -24.89
CA MET A 1 -8.58 14.94 -23.98
C MET A 1 -7.47 14.08 -24.56
N ASP A 2 -6.29 14.64 -24.79
CA ASP A 2 -5.15 13.90 -25.29
C ASP A 2 -4.31 13.38 -24.11
N PHE A 3 -4.38 12.06 -23.89
CA PHE A 3 -3.58 11.37 -22.89
C PHE A 3 -2.42 10.59 -23.52
N SER A 4 -2.18 10.78 -24.82
CA SER A 4 -1.07 10.16 -25.55
C SER A 4 0.28 10.42 -24.93
N GLN A 5 0.37 11.44 -24.05
CA GLN A 5 1.54 11.74 -23.26
C GLN A 5 1.17 12.07 -21.81
N LEU A 6 1.83 11.40 -20.87
CA LEU A 6 1.65 11.54 -19.44
C LEU A 6 2.92 12.03 -18.78
N ARG A 7 2.75 13.04 -17.93
CA ARG A 7 3.74 13.51 -16.98
C ARG A 7 3.48 12.85 -15.63
N VAL A 8 4.41 12.07 -15.14
CA VAL A 8 4.29 11.31 -13.89
C VAL A 8 5.25 11.89 -12.86
N LYS A 9 4.75 12.26 -11.69
CA LYS A 9 5.53 12.76 -10.57
C LYS A 9 5.55 11.74 -9.43
N PRO A 10 6.66 11.02 -9.21
CA PRO A 10 6.78 10.11 -8.08
C PRO A 10 7.05 10.86 -6.78
N LEU A 11 6.43 10.37 -5.72
CA LEU A 11 6.77 10.69 -4.34
C LEU A 11 7.19 9.40 -3.66
N ARG A 12 8.40 9.36 -3.09
CA ARG A 12 8.96 8.16 -2.47
C ARG A 12 9.09 8.34 -0.98
N PHE A 13 8.68 7.32 -0.23
CA PHE A 13 8.76 7.27 1.23
C PHE A 13 9.78 6.22 1.61
N ILE A 14 10.82 6.66 2.32
CA ILE A 14 12.00 5.85 2.63
C ILE A 14 12.13 5.85 4.16
N PRO A 15 11.43 4.93 4.84
CA PRO A 15 11.54 4.77 6.29
C PRO A 15 12.91 4.26 6.72
N PHE A 16 13.34 4.73 7.88
CA PHE A 16 14.51 4.25 8.61
C PHE A 16 14.22 4.25 10.12
N ASP A 17 15.02 3.49 10.86
CA ASP A 17 14.92 3.43 12.31
C ASP A 17 16.25 3.87 12.97
N LEU A 18 16.16 4.81 13.92
CA LEU A 18 17.29 5.15 14.81
C LEU A 18 17.54 4.08 15.87
N GLY A 19 16.61 3.14 16.04
CA GLY A 19 16.70 2.01 16.94
C GLY A 19 16.32 2.31 18.39
N VAL A 20 16.02 3.56 18.74
CA VAL A 20 15.68 3.99 20.10
C VAL A 20 14.56 5.03 20.11
N ASN A 21 13.77 5.04 21.18
CA ASN A 21 12.84 6.15 21.42
C ASN A 21 13.62 7.39 21.89
N LEU A 22 13.20 8.56 21.41
CA LEU A 22 13.81 9.85 21.69
C LEU A 22 13.15 10.48 22.93
N SER A 23 13.96 10.74 23.94
CA SER A 23 13.57 11.58 25.07
C SER A 23 13.35 13.03 24.62
N PRO A 24 12.64 13.86 25.40
CA PRO A 24 12.48 15.28 25.11
C PRO A 24 13.82 16.03 24.93
N LYS A 25 14.85 15.62 25.67
CA LYS A 25 16.21 16.19 25.55
C LYS A 25 16.84 15.85 24.19
N GLU A 26 16.88 14.56 23.85
CA GLU A 26 17.42 14.08 22.56
C GLU A 26 16.67 14.71 21.38
N ARG A 27 15.34 14.82 21.48
CA ARG A 27 14.50 15.47 20.46
C ARG A 27 14.88 16.95 20.27
N LYS A 28 15.15 17.67 21.35
CA LYS A 28 15.59 19.09 21.30
C LYS A 28 16.97 19.24 20.69
N GLU A 29 17.90 18.34 21.02
CA GLU A 29 19.26 18.32 20.45
C GLU A 29 19.23 18.04 18.95
N ILE A 30 18.45 17.04 18.50
CA ILE A 30 18.26 16.75 17.08
C ILE A 30 17.58 17.92 16.37
N HIS A 31 16.57 18.56 16.98
CA HIS A 31 15.91 19.72 16.39
C HIS A 31 16.90 20.87 16.17
N LEU A 32 17.75 21.18 17.17
CA LEU A 32 18.76 22.23 17.07
C LEU A 32 19.79 21.90 15.98
N TYR A 33 20.24 20.64 15.93
CA TYR A 33 21.13 20.15 14.88
C TYR A 33 20.53 20.36 13.48
N LEU A 34 19.30 19.90 13.27
CA LEU A 34 18.60 20.03 11.99
C LEU A 34 18.38 21.49 11.62
N LYS A 35 17.99 22.35 12.57
CA LYS A 35 17.79 23.79 12.35
C LYS A 35 19.06 24.51 11.90
N ASN A 36 20.23 24.08 12.38
CA ASN A 36 21.51 24.69 12.04
C ASN A 36 22.02 24.29 10.64
N LYS A 37 21.61 23.13 10.11
CA LYS A 37 22.09 22.63 8.80
C LYS A 37 21.04 22.63 7.69
N TYR A 38 19.76 22.54 8.04
CA TYR A 38 18.67 22.29 7.12
C TYR A 38 17.49 23.23 7.41
N LEU A 39 16.58 23.34 6.44
CA LEU A 39 15.37 24.16 6.61
C LEU A 39 14.33 23.38 7.42
N VAL A 40 14.24 23.64 8.71
CA VAL A 40 13.19 23.07 9.58
C VAL A 40 11.84 23.73 9.29
N LYS A 41 10.78 22.93 9.28
CA LYS A 41 9.41 23.35 8.95
C LYS A 41 8.44 23.07 10.08
N GLU A 42 7.39 23.89 10.11
CA GLU A 42 6.22 23.63 10.94
C GLU A 42 5.21 22.74 10.21
N LEU A 43 4.44 21.98 10.98
CA LEU A 43 3.31 21.24 10.47
C LEU A 43 2.19 22.21 10.11
N ASP A 44 1.66 22.08 8.90
CA ASP A 44 0.39 22.72 8.54
C ASP A 44 -0.78 22.04 9.27
N GLU A 45 -1.88 22.77 9.45
CA GLU A 45 -3.07 22.31 10.19
C GLU A 45 -3.64 20.99 9.65
N ARG A 46 -3.55 20.79 8.34
CA ARG A 46 -4.01 19.55 7.71
C ARG A 46 -3.15 18.36 8.11
N LYS A 47 -1.83 18.50 8.14
CA LYS A 47 -0.92 17.43 8.59
C LYS A 47 -1.07 17.16 10.08
N LYS A 48 -1.30 18.20 10.91
CA LYS A 48 -1.59 18.02 12.35
C LYS A 48 -2.83 17.16 12.57
N ALA A 49 -3.87 17.33 11.75
CA ALA A 49 -5.09 16.53 11.85
C ALA A 49 -4.93 15.05 11.43
N ILE A 50 -3.94 14.73 10.59
CA ILE A 50 -3.76 13.38 10.03
C ILE A 50 -2.71 12.58 10.79
N LEU A 51 -1.66 13.23 11.30
CA LEU A 51 -0.57 12.55 11.98
C LEU A 51 -0.91 12.31 13.46
N SER A 52 -0.86 11.06 13.90
CA SER A 52 -1.09 10.68 15.30
C SER A 52 0.01 11.14 16.26
N ARG A 53 1.16 11.55 15.72
CA ARG A 53 2.32 12.07 16.46
C ARG A 53 2.98 13.18 15.66
N GLU A 54 3.50 14.19 16.34
CA GLU A 54 4.19 15.31 15.70
C GLU A 54 5.66 14.97 15.41
N PRO A 55 6.09 14.92 14.15
CA PRO A 55 7.49 14.76 13.80
C PRO A 55 8.26 16.09 13.84
N ILE A 56 9.59 16.01 13.92
CA ILE A 56 10.46 17.09 13.44
C ILE A 56 10.52 16.99 11.91
N ILE A 57 10.28 18.10 11.21
CA ILE A 57 10.30 18.15 9.75
C ILE A 57 11.46 19.03 9.28
N ALA A 58 12.29 18.53 8.37
CA ALA A 58 13.39 19.29 7.79
C ALA A 58 13.53 19.03 6.28
N SER A 59 13.67 20.09 5.49
CA SER A 59 14.04 19.97 4.07
C SER A 59 15.56 19.94 3.92
N ILE A 60 16.08 18.83 3.41
CA ILE A 60 17.51 18.54 3.30
C ILE A 60 18.18 19.39 2.21
N TYR A 61 17.42 19.75 1.16
CA TYR A 61 17.88 20.63 0.07
C TYR A 61 17.32 22.06 0.16
N GLY A 62 16.86 22.49 1.33
CA GLY A 62 16.38 23.86 1.53
C GLY A 62 15.05 24.13 0.82
N LYS A 63 15.00 25.11 -0.08
CA LYS A 63 13.74 25.62 -0.66
C LYS A 63 13.10 24.69 -1.71
N ASP A 64 13.86 23.78 -2.30
CA ASP A 64 13.37 22.92 -3.39
C ASP A 64 12.50 21.77 -2.88
N ASP A 65 12.51 21.51 -1.56
CA ASP A 65 11.75 20.46 -0.89
C ASP A 65 11.86 19.09 -1.56
N LYS A 66 12.98 18.85 -2.23
CA LYS A 66 13.22 17.64 -3.01
C LYS A 66 13.32 16.43 -2.11
N LEU A 67 13.92 16.59 -0.93
CA LEU A 67 14.08 15.55 0.07
C LEU A 67 13.71 16.14 1.44
N GLU A 68 12.60 15.67 2.01
CA GLU A 68 12.10 16.10 3.31
C GLU A 68 12.24 14.96 4.32
N LEU A 69 12.80 15.24 5.49
CA LEU A 69 12.85 14.32 6.62
C LEU A 69 11.65 14.56 7.53
N TYR A 70 11.01 13.48 7.94
CA TYR A 70 10.04 13.43 9.03
C TYR A 70 10.59 12.51 10.12
N LEU A 71 10.90 13.02 11.31
CA LEU A 71 11.44 12.23 12.41
C LEU A 71 10.50 12.24 13.61
N PHE A 72 10.01 11.07 14.01
CA PHE A 72 9.10 10.89 15.12
C PHE A 72 9.85 10.64 16.44
N ASP A 73 9.18 10.90 17.56
CA ASP A 73 9.68 10.64 18.91
C ASP A 73 9.96 9.15 19.20
N THR A 74 9.38 8.24 18.44
CA THR A 74 9.69 6.80 18.46
C THR A 74 11.10 6.50 17.94
N GLY A 75 11.76 7.45 17.28
CA GLY A 75 13.01 7.25 16.55
C GLY A 75 12.83 6.71 15.14
N ILE A 76 11.59 6.47 14.71
CA ILE A 76 11.29 6.18 13.30
C ILE A 76 11.39 7.49 12.51
N GLY A 77 12.13 7.46 11.42
CA GLY A 77 12.19 8.55 10.47
C GLY A 77 11.72 8.13 9.08
N VAL A 78 11.20 9.07 8.30
CA VAL A 78 10.79 8.84 6.92
C VAL A 78 11.35 9.98 6.07
N PHE A 79 12.16 9.62 5.07
CA PHE A 79 12.47 10.57 4.00
C PHE A 79 11.37 10.53 2.94
N VAL A 80 10.91 11.72 2.56
CA VAL A 80 9.97 11.95 1.48
C VAL A 80 10.73 12.60 0.32
N LEU A 81 10.96 11.82 -0.73
CA LEU A 81 11.68 12.24 -1.94
C LEU A 81 10.68 12.59 -3.05
N LYS A 82 10.66 13.86 -3.47
CA LYS A 82 9.99 14.33 -4.70
C LYS A 82 10.90 14.03 -5.87
N ASP A 83 10.63 12.90 -6.53
CA ASP A 83 11.54 12.35 -7.52
C ASP A 83 11.37 13.02 -8.89
N LYS A 84 12.31 12.74 -9.79
CA LYS A 84 12.32 13.21 -11.18
C LYS A 84 11.01 12.87 -11.85
N THR A 85 10.48 13.90 -12.52
CA THR A 85 9.27 13.75 -13.34
C THR A 85 9.59 12.86 -14.54
N MET A 86 8.76 11.86 -14.77
CA MET A 86 8.89 10.94 -15.89
C MET A 86 7.86 11.26 -16.96
N MET A 87 8.24 11.04 -18.22
CA MET A 87 7.37 11.25 -19.38
C MET A 87 7.09 9.91 -20.03
N TYR A 88 5.81 9.60 -20.21
CA TYR A 88 5.38 8.37 -20.87
C TYR A 88 4.49 8.69 -22.05
N LYS A 89 4.65 7.90 -23.12
CA LYS A 89 3.80 7.98 -24.31
C LYS A 89 2.90 6.74 -24.36
N GLU A 90 1.75 6.88 -25.00
CA GLU A 90 0.76 5.83 -25.24
C GLU A 90 1.42 4.53 -25.74
N ASP A 91 1.42 3.52 -24.86
CA ASP A 91 1.78 2.14 -25.21
C ASP A 91 1.34 1.22 -24.07
N ILE A 92 0.81 0.05 -24.39
CA ILE A 92 0.48 -1.01 -23.42
C ILE A 92 1.72 -1.51 -22.65
N ARG A 93 2.93 -1.33 -23.23
CA ARG A 93 4.24 -1.57 -22.60
C ARG A 93 4.57 -0.58 -21.47
N PHE A 94 3.78 0.50 -21.32
CA PHE A 94 3.91 1.48 -20.25
C PHE A 94 3.95 0.82 -18.87
N ALA A 95 3.02 -0.09 -18.56
CA ALA A 95 2.91 -0.67 -17.22
C ALA A 95 4.14 -1.52 -16.87
N ALA A 96 4.58 -2.41 -17.76
CA ALA A 96 5.74 -3.26 -17.53
C ALA A 96 7.03 -2.44 -17.38
N LYS A 97 7.24 -1.44 -18.26
CA LYS A 97 8.40 -0.55 -18.18
C LYS A 97 8.35 0.31 -16.90
N PHE A 98 7.22 0.90 -16.59
CA PHE A 98 7.01 1.71 -15.39
C PHE A 98 7.26 0.91 -14.10
N LEU A 99 6.77 -0.32 -14.01
CA LEU A 99 6.98 -1.18 -12.85
C LEU A 99 8.45 -1.62 -12.71
N LYS A 100 9.12 -1.88 -13.84
CA LYS A 100 10.56 -2.15 -13.85
C LYS A 100 11.34 -0.92 -13.39
N ASP A 101 11.08 0.25 -13.98
CA ASP A 101 11.72 1.52 -13.62
C ASP A 101 11.49 1.86 -12.13
N ARG A 102 10.29 1.57 -11.60
CA ARG A 102 9.99 1.67 -10.16
C ARG A 102 10.90 0.77 -9.34
N LYS A 103 10.93 -0.55 -9.65
CA LYS A 103 11.70 -1.55 -8.90
C LYS A 103 13.19 -1.26 -8.94
N ASP A 104 13.70 -0.92 -10.12
CA ASP A 104 15.12 -0.58 -10.33
C ASP A 104 15.48 0.67 -9.52
N CYS A 105 14.61 1.68 -9.49
CA CYS A 105 14.83 2.85 -8.65
C CYS A 105 14.75 2.54 -7.14
N HIS A 106 13.80 1.72 -6.69
CA HIS A 106 13.73 1.29 -5.28
C HIS A 106 15.01 0.59 -4.84
N HIS A 107 15.49 -0.38 -5.63
CA HIS A 107 16.75 -1.06 -5.36
C HIS A 107 17.93 -0.08 -5.38
N SER A 108 17.99 0.81 -6.37
CA SER A 108 19.05 1.82 -6.46
C SER A 108 19.10 2.73 -5.23
N ILE A 109 17.94 3.15 -4.69
CA ILE A 109 17.88 3.96 -3.47
C ILE A 109 18.45 3.19 -2.28
N LEU A 110 17.97 1.96 -2.08
CA LEU A 110 18.35 1.10 -0.95
C LEU A 110 19.83 0.69 -1.02
N GLU A 111 20.35 0.40 -2.21
CA GLU A 111 21.75 0.03 -2.41
C GLU A 111 22.72 1.23 -2.38
N GLY A 112 22.25 2.44 -2.09
CA GLY A 112 23.10 3.62 -2.04
C GLY A 112 23.51 4.18 -3.41
N LYS A 113 22.92 3.69 -4.50
CA LYS A 113 23.29 4.02 -5.89
C LYS A 113 22.47 5.16 -6.49
N TYR A 114 21.39 5.59 -5.83
CA TYR A 114 20.55 6.69 -6.31
C TYR A 114 21.12 8.05 -5.89
N SER A 115 20.82 9.11 -6.64
CA SER A 115 21.45 10.43 -6.46
C SER A 115 21.30 11.01 -5.04
N GLU A 116 20.19 10.71 -4.38
CA GLU A 116 19.85 11.21 -3.05
C GLU A 116 20.27 10.26 -1.93
N SER A 117 20.68 9.02 -2.24
CA SER A 117 21.00 8.03 -1.21
C SER A 117 22.14 8.47 -0.30
N LEU A 118 23.18 9.10 -0.86
CA LEU A 118 24.30 9.60 -0.05
C LEU A 118 23.85 10.68 0.96
N ALA A 119 22.91 11.54 0.57
CA ALA A 119 22.34 12.53 1.49
C ALA A 119 21.51 11.87 2.59
N ILE A 120 20.71 10.85 2.24
CA ILE A 120 19.91 10.06 3.20
C ILE A 120 20.81 9.42 4.26
N HIS A 121 21.81 8.63 3.85
CA HIS A 121 22.72 7.97 4.79
C HIS A 121 23.52 8.98 5.63
N LYS A 122 23.99 10.07 5.00
CA LYS A 122 24.68 11.16 5.73
C LYS A 122 23.81 11.73 6.85
N VAL A 123 22.56 12.09 6.56
CA VAL A 123 21.65 12.67 7.55
C VAL A 123 21.34 11.66 8.66
N ILE A 124 21.10 10.39 8.33
CA ILE A 124 20.87 9.33 9.32
C ILE A 124 22.07 9.20 10.27
N ASN A 125 23.28 9.10 9.72
CA ASN A 125 24.51 8.94 10.50
C ASN A 125 24.81 10.17 11.37
N GLU A 126 24.58 11.36 10.83
CA GLU A 126 24.72 12.60 11.60
C GLU A 126 23.70 12.66 12.75
N ILE A 127 22.44 12.30 12.55
CA ILE A 127 21.43 12.25 13.63
C ILE A 127 21.82 11.19 14.67
N ARG A 128 22.28 10.02 14.25
CA ARG A 128 22.79 8.97 15.15
C ARG A 128 23.98 9.48 15.97
N SER A 129 24.85 10.33 15.42
CA SER A 129 25.99 10.90 16.15
C SER A 129 25.59 11.95 17.20
N VAL A 130 24.44 12.61 17.02
CA VAL A 130 23.87 13.53 18.02
C VAL A 130 23.34 12.76 19.22
N LEU A 131 22.85 11.53 19.01
CA LEU A 131 22.47 10.65 20.10
C LEU A 131 23.74 10.21 20.84
N SER A 132 23.90 10.68 22.08
CA SER A 132 24.96 10.20 22.98
C SER A 132 24.90 8.67 23.07
N PRO A 133 26.04 7.97 23.29
CA PRO A 133 26.01 6.54 23.59
C PRO A 133 25.11 6.32 24.81
N SER A 134 23.93 5.74 24.58
CA SER A 134 22.98 5.45 25.64
C SER A 134 23.06 3.97 25.95
N ASN A 135 22.92 3.60 27.23
CA ASN A 135 22.75 2.20 27.64
C ASN A 135 21.40 1.60 27.18
N LYS A 136 20.66 2.28 26.29
CA LYS A 136 19.38 1.79 25.77
C LYS A 136 19.66 0.62 24.82
N LYS A 137 18.91 -0.47 25.02
CA LYS A 137 18.91 -1.59 24.08
C LYS A 137 18.39 -1.11 22.73
N MET A 138 19.22 -1.18 21.71
CA MET A 138 18.86 -0.77 20.35
C MET A 138 17.92 -1.80 19.71
N ARG A 139 16.87 -1.33 19.03
CA ARG A 139 16.02 -2.19 18.20
C ARG A 139 16.84 -2.74 17.04
N VAL A 140 16.55 -3.98 16.66
CA VAL A 140 17.23 -4.67 15.56
C VAL A 140 17.13 -3.86 14.27
N SER A 141 15.97 -3.27 13.99
CA SER A 141 15.70 -2.41 12.82
C SER A 141 16.60 -1.17 12.69
N GLY A 142 17.23 -0.73 13.79
CA GLY A 142 18.15 0.42 13.78
C GLY A 142 19.63 0.06 13.66
N LEU A 143 19.98 -1.24 13.59
CA LEU A 143 21.36 -1.68 13.42
C LEU A 143 21.85 -1.44 11.97
N PRO A 144 23.13 -1.08 11.76
CA PRO A 144 23.73 -1.04 10.42
C PRO A 144 23.66 -2.38 9.68
N SER A 145 23.64 -3.49 10.43
CA SER A 145 23.50 -4.84 9.88
C SER A 145 22.06 -5.21 9.51
N TRP A 146 21.08 -4.37 9.83
CA TRP A 146 19.68 -4.60 9.49
C TRP A 146 19.37 -4.03 8.11
N GLU A 147 19.04 -4.93 7.19
CA GLU A 147 18.71 -4.62 5.80
C GLU A 147 19.74 -3.66 5.18
N TYR A 148 19.29 -2.65 4.45
CA TYR A 148 20.14 -1.73 3.71
C TYR A 148 20.67 -0.60 4.62
N ASP A 149 21.52 -0.94 5.60
CA ASP A 149 22.10 -0.01 6.58
C ASP A 149 21.03 0.75 7.42
N GLY A 150 19.96 0.03 7.79
CA GLY A 150 18.85 0.56 8.59
C GLY A 150 17.73 1.23 7.78
N LEU A 151 17.78 1.19 6.44
CA LEU A 151 16.63 1.49 5.57
C LEU A 151 15.74 0.25 5.44
N SER A 152 14.43 0.40 5.63
CA SER A 152 13.51 -0.75 5.61
C SER A 152 13.00 -1.10 4.20
N TYR A 153 12.36 -0.14 3.53
CA TYR A 153 11.81 -0.32 2.20
C TYR A 153 11.64 1.04 1.51
N VAL A 154 11.24 1.03 0.23
CA VAL A 154 10.82 2.25 -0.48
C VAL A 154 9.38 2.08 -0.92
N MET A 155 8.49 2.92 -0.40
CA MET A 155 7.12 3.04 -0.91
C MET A 155 7.06 4.18 -1.92
N SER A 156 6.22 4.08 -2.95
CA SER A 156 6.05 5.17 -3.92
C SER A 156 4.60 5.42 -4.24
N ILE A 157 4.24 6.70 -4.26
CA ILE A 157 2.97 7.22 -4.74
C ILE A 157 3.26 7.98 -6.03
N TYR A 158 2.45 7.77 -7.07
CA TYR A 158 2.66 8.40 -8.38
C TYR A 158 1.48 9.30 -8.72
N PHE A 159 1.79 10.55 -9.08
CA PHE A 159 0.79 11.49 -9.56
C PHE A 159 0.89 11.62 -11.07
N PHE A 160 -0.20 11.29 -11.77
CA PHE A 160 -0.29 11.33 -13.23
C PHE A 160 -0.94 12.63 -13.68
N PHE A 161 -0.29 13.33 -14.61
CA PHE A 161 -0.79 14.56 -15.21
C PHE A 161 -0.74 14.44 -16.74
N PRO A 162 -1.85 14.61 -17.45
CA PRO A 162 -1.80 14.83 -18.91
C PRO A 162 -1.02 16.11 -19.23
N ILE A 163 -0.30 16.11 -20.37
CA ILE A 163 0.56 17.25 -20.76
C ILE A 163 -0.24 18.46 -21.24
N GLN A 164 -1.39 18.24 -21.90
CA GLN A 164 -2.26 19.34 -22.29
C GLN A 164 -3.00 19.88 -21.07
N GLN A 165 -2.98 21.21 -20.91
CA GLN A 165 -3.51 21.91 -19.73
C GLN A 165 -5.04 21.71 -19.65
N ILE A 166 -5.52 20.97 -18.66
CA ILE A 166 -6.96 20.93 -18.36
C ILE A 166 -7.22 21.96 -17.28
N LYS A 167 -8.05 22.97 -17.60
CA LYS A 167 -8.53 24.00 -16.68
C LYS A 167 -9.52 23.48 -15.61
N GLN A 168 -9.79 22.17 -15.59
CA GLN A 168 -10.79 21.52 -14.77
C GLN A 168 -10.25 20.22 -14.17
N THR A 169 -10.69 19.90 -12.96
CA THR A 169 -10.44 18.63 -12.28
C THR A 169 -11.08 17.49 -13.08
N ILE A 170 -10.28 16.53 -13.56
CA ILE A 170 -10.78 15.36 -14.31
C ILE A 170 -11.15 14.28 -13.30
N SER A 171 -12.42 13.83 -13.29
CA SER A 171 -12.83 12.64 -12.53
C SER A 171 -12.32 11.36 -13.20
N PHE A 172 -12.09 10.31 -12.41
CA PHE A 172 -11.60 9.00 -12.89
C PHE A 172 -12.35 8.47 -14.13
N THR A 173 -13.66 8.69 -14.20
CA THR A 173 -14.54 8.33 -15.34
C THR A 173 -14.15 8.93 -16.68
N TYR A 174 -13.38 10.02 -16.71
CA TYR A 174 -12.92 10.67 -17.94
C TYR A 174 -11.45 10.39 -18.26
N LEU A 175 -10.77 9.53 -17.48
CA LEU A 175 -9.45 9.01 -17.85
C LEU A 175 -9.57 8.05 -19.04
N PRO A 176 -8.55 7.87 -19.89
CA PRO A 176 -8.57 6.83 -20.91
C PRO A 176 -8.55 5.44 -20.28
N ASP A 177 -9.14 4.51 -21.00
CA ASP A 177 -9.22 3.09 -20.66
C ASP A 177 -7.93 2.49 -20.10
N TYR A 178 -6.76 2.79 -20.65
CA TYR A 178 -5.50 2.16 -20.20
C TYR A 178 -5.01 2.71 -18.83
N LEU A 179 -5.41 3.92 -18.44
CA LEU A 179 -5.19 4.46 -17.10
C LEU A 179 -6.24 4.00 -16.11
N GLN A 180 -7.50 3.88 -16.57
CA GLN A 180 -8.55 3.23 -15.77
C GLN A 180 -8.20 1.77 -15.49
N LYS A 181 -7.66 1.05 -16.48
CA LYS A 181 -7.23 -0.36 -16.41
C LYS A 181 -5.89 -0.58 -15.72
N GLY A 182 -5.12 0.49 -15.47
CA GLY A 182 -3.92 0.49 -14.63
C GLY A 182 -4.22 0.60 -13.13
N ILE A 183 -5.49 0.80 -12.77
CA ILE A 183 -6.00 0.71 -11.41
C ILE A 183 -6.86 -0.56 -11.36
N PRO A 184 -6.54 -1.57 -10.54
CA PRO A 184 -7.32 -2.79 -10.49
C PRO A 184 -8.80 -2.48 -10.20
N ALA A 185 -9.68 -2.94 -11.09
CA ALA A 185 -11.11 -2.96 -10.87
C ALA A 185 -11.41 -3.90 -9.70
N ILE A 186 -11.74 -3.31 -8.55
CA ILE A 186 -12.18 -3.99 -7.35
C ILE A 186 -13.57 -4.57 -7.63
N LEU A 187 -13.76 -5.88 -7.41
CA LEU A 187 -15.11 -6.43 -7.29
C LEU A 187 -15.76 -5.89 -6.02
N ASN A 188 -17.07 -5.65 -6.11
CA ASN A 188 -17.96 -5.20 -5.05
C ASN A 188 -17.56 -5.77 -3.68
N PRO A 189 -17.16 -4.93 -2.70
CA PRO A 189 -16.68 -5.42 -1.42
C PRO A 189 -17.82 -6.06 -0.63
N ALA A 190 -17.51 -7.13 0.09
CA ALA A 190 -18.38 -7.67 1.13
C ALA A 190 -17.75 -7.37 2.50
N TYR A 191 -18.51 -6.77 3.42
CA TYR A 191 -18.02 -6.49 4.77
C TYR A 191 -18.68 -7.41 5.79
N PHE A 192 -17.87 -7.81 6.77
CA PHE A 192 -18.23 -8.82 7.75
C PHE A 192 -18.87 -8.17 8.98
N ILE A 193 -19.99 -8.73 9.43
CA ILE A 193 -20.71 -8.31 10.63
C ILE A 193 -20.51 -9.40 11.67
N ASN A 194 -19.74 -9.07 12.72
CA ASN A 194 -19.54 -9.97 13.83
C ASN A 194 -20.68 -9.80 14.85
N GLU A 195 -21.76 -10.56 14.70
CA GLU A 195 -22.92 -10.45 15.60
C GLU A 195 -22.62 -10.96 17.01
N GLU A 196 -23.39 -10.47 17.99
CA GLU A 196 -23.32 -10.97 19.36
C GLU A 196 -23.73 -12.45 19.40
N GLY A 197 -23.02 -13.26 20.18
CA GLY A 197 -23.25 -14.71 20.25
C GLY A 197 -22.72 -15.50 19.04
N SER A 198 -22.01 -14.87 18.11
CA SER A 198 -21.39 -15.57 16.98
C SER A 198 -20.34 -16.59 17.43
N PRO A 199 -20.09 -17.68 16.66
CA PRO A 199 -19.00 -18.60 16.92
C PRO A 199 -17.62 -17.93 16.98
N TYR A 200 -17.43 -16.81 16.27
CA TYR A 200 -16.18 -16.05 16.29
C TYR A 200 -15.92 -15.42 17.66
N ARG A 201 -16.96 -14.90 18.30
CA ARG A 201 -16.86 -14.38 19.68
C ARG A 201 -16.78 -15.52 20.69
N GLN A 202 -17.65 -16.52 20.56
CA GLN A 202 -17.76 -17.60 21.55
C GLN A 202 -16.57 -18.57 21.56
N TYR A 203 -16.08 -18.97 20.38
CA TYR A 203 -15.05 -20.02 20.26
C TYR A 203 -13.65 -19.45 20.01
N LEU A 204 -13.56 -18.31 19.32
CA LEU A 204 -12.27 -17.69 18.97
C LEU A 204 -11.94 -16.46 19.83
N ASN A 205 -12.85 -16.00 20.69
CA ASN A 205 -12.73 -14.75 21.46
C ASN A 205 -12.37 -13.55 20.57
N TRP A 206 -12.86 -13.54 19.33
CA TRP A 206 -12.61 -12.47 18.37
C TRP A 206 -13.76 -11.45 18.41
N GLU A 207 -13.51 -10.30 19.04
CA GLU A 207 -14.51 -9.24 19.25
C GLU A 207 -14.44 -8.11 18.21
N ARG A 208 -13.55 -8.17 17.22
CA ARG A 208 -13.40 -7.12 16.20
C ARG A 208 -14.50 -7.22 15.13
N LEU A 209 -14.72 -6.12 14.41
CA LEU A 209 -15.76 -5.97 13.38
C LEU A 209 -17.18 -6.05 13.98
N SER A 210 -17.30 -5.57 15.22
CA SER A 210 -18.52 -5.62 16.02
C SER A 210 -19.25 -4.28 16.07
N SER A 211 -18.64 -3.21 15.54
CA SER A 211 -19.21 -1.87 15.47
C SER A 211 -19.24 -1.34 14.03
N ASP A 212 -20.14 -0.41 13.75
CA ASP A 212 -20.29 0.22 12.44
C ASP A 212 -18.98 0.88 11.95
N LEU A 213 -18.22 1.46 12.87
CA LEU A 213 -16.93 2.10 12.57
C LEU A 213 -15.90 1.07 12.06
N GLU A 214 -15.82 -0.10 12.70
CA GLU A 214 -14.91 -1.17 12.30
C GLU A 214 -15.34 -1.85 10.99
N GLN A 215 -16.64 -1.83 10.70
CA GLN A 215 -17.25 -2.44 9.53
C GLN A 215 -17.22 -1.51 8.30
N GLU A 216 -16.89 -0.24 8.47
CA GLU A 216 -16.90 0.73 7.38
C GLU A 216 -15.84 0.38 6.32
N LEU A 217 -16.24 0.43 5.05
CA LEU A 217 -15.31 0.27 3.95
C LEU A 217 -14.25 1.37 4.00
N HIS A 218 -12.99 0.96 3.81
CA HIS A 218 -11.88 1.89 3.78
C HIS A 218 -12.16 3.04 2.80
N PRO A 219 -11.90 4.32 3.14
CA PRO A 219 -12.25 5.47 2.30
C PRO A 219 -11.67 5.45 0.89
N GLN A 220 -10.59 4.69 0.68
CA GLN A 220 -9.99 4.51 -0.65
C GLN A 220 -10.69 3.43 -1.49
N ILE A 221 -11.50 2.56 -0.88
CA ILE A 221 -12.26 1.51 -1.56
C ILE A 221 -13.71 1.94 -1.77
N LYS A 222 -14.29 2.62 -0.79
CA LYS A 222 -15.70 3.07 -0.76
C LYS A 222 -16.16 3.75 -2.08
N PRO A 223 -15.38 4.63 -2.74
CA PRO A 223 -15.81 5.26 -3.99
C PRO A 223 -15.92 4.32 -5.20
N TYR A 224 -15.27 3.14 -5.12
CA TYR A 224 -15.25 2.15 -6.21
C TYR A 224 -16.23 0.99 -5.96
N ALA A 225 -16.79 0.90 -4.76
CA ALA A 225 -17.79 -0.08 -4.39
C ALA A 225 -19.13 0.28 -5.03
N LYS A 226 -19.52 -0.43 -6.10
CA LYS A 226 -20.81 -0.21 -6.77
C LYS A 226 -21.96 -0.91 -6.05
N THR A 227 -21.67 -2.09 -5.51
CA THR A 227 -22.58 -2.88 -4.68
C THR A 227 -21.79 -3.39 -3.48
N VAL A 228 -22.45 -3.52 -2.34
CA VAL A 228 -21.83 -3.96 -1.10
C VAL A 228 -22.72 -5.02 -0.48
N PHE A 229 -22.16 -6.21 -0.26
CA PHE A 229 -22.90 -7.32 0.36
C PHE A 229 -22.52 -7.45 1.83
N LYS A 230 -23.52 -7.71 2.67
CA LYS A 230 -23.29 -7.98 4.09
C LYS A 230 -23.11 -9.49 4.28
N LYS A 231 -22.16 -9.87 5.12
CA LYS A 231 -21.96 -11.28 5.49
C LYS A 231 -21.75 -11.43 7.00
N GLY A 232 -22.45 -12.38 7.61
CA GLY A 232 -22.22 -12.83 8.99
C GLY A 232 -21.27 -14.03 9.07
N ILE A 233 -20.82 -14.55 7.92
CA ILE A 233 -19.96 -15.73 7.82
C ILE A 233 -18.69 -15.45 7.01
N TYR A 234 -17.76 -16.40 6.97
CA TYR A 234 -16.49 -16.21 6.26
C TYR A 234 -16.68 -15.97 4.75
N THR A 235 -17.54 -16.74 4.11
CA THR A 235 -17.82 -16.59 2.67
C THR A 235 -18.62 -15.35 2.36
N ALA A 236 -18.31 -14.71 1.23
CA ALA A 236 -19.17 -13.70 0.64
C ALA A 236 -20.33 -14.30 -0.18
N ILE A 237 -20.38 -15.63 -0.34
CA ILE A 237 -21.42 -16.28 -1.14
C ILE A 237 -22.63 -16.58 -0.27
N ASN A 238 -23.70 -15.84 -0.54
CA ASN A 238 -25.02 -16.00 0.05
C ASN A 238 -26.09 -15.79 -1.05
N ASP A 239 -27.37 -15.94 -0.69
CA ASP A 239 -28.47 -15.84 -1.66
C ASP A 239 -28.49 -14.50 -2.41
N GLU A 240 -28.22 -13.39 -1.72
CA GLU A 240 -28.17 -12.04 -2.32
C GLU A 240 -27.05 -11.94 -3.37
N THR A 241 -25.87 -12.46 -3.04
CA THR A 241 -24.70 -12.42 -3.91
C THR A 241 -24.88 -13.36 -5.11
N LEU A 242 -25.43 -14.55 -4.90
CA LEU A 242 -25.74 -15.51 -5.97
C LEU A 242 -26.81 -14.96 -6.92
N LEU A 243 -27.84 -14.32 -6.39
CA LEU A 243 -28.87 -13.66 -7.20
C LEU A 243 -28.26 -12.56 -8.06
N TYR A 244 -27.43 -11.69 -7.46
CA TYR A 244 -26.73 -10.64 -8.19
C TYR A 244 -25.85 -11.18 -9.31
N ILE A 245 -25.06 -12.23 -9.03
CA ILE A 245 -24.20 -12.91 -10.02
C ILE A 245 -25.03 -13.42 -11.19
N LYS A 246 -26.16 -14.07 -10.90
CA LYS A 246 -27.07 -14.63 -11.89
C LYS A 246 -27.71 -13.54 -12.76
N GLU A 247 -28.29 -12.51 -12.14
CA GLU A 247 -28.97 -11.42 -12.86
C GLU A 247 -28.03 -10.63 -13.78
N ASN A 248 -26.76 -10.53 -13.40
CA ASN A 248 -25.75 -9.82 -14.18
C ASN A 248 -24.95 -10.74 -15.12
N ASN A 249 -25.32 -12.02 -15.25
CA ASN A 249 -24.64 -13.02 -16.07
C ASN A 249 -23.12 -13.08 -15.81
N ILE A 250 -22.72 -13.03 -14.54
CA ILE A 250 -21.31 -13.05 -14.15
C ILE A 250 -20.83 -14.50 -14.07
N SER A 251 -19.84 -14.86 -14.90
CA SER A 251 -19.28 -16.22 -14.95
C SER A 251 -17.86 -16.33 -14.36
N LYS A 252 -17.11 -15.22 -14.31
CA LYS A 252 -15.73 -15.13 -13.79
C LYS A 252 -15.63 -14.06 -12.72
N ILE A 253 -15.02 -14.40 -11.59
CA ILE A 253 -15.04 -13.57 -10.38
C ILE A 253 -13.62 -13.48 -9.81
N PHE A 254 -13.07 -12.26 -9.78
CA PHE A 254 -11.78 -11.94 -9.18
C PHE A 254 -11.89 -11.66 -7.68
N ILE A 255 -11.10 -12.35 -6.87
CA ILE A 255 -11.22 -12.32 -5.41
C ILE A 255 -9.93 -11.76 -4.82
N LEU A 256 -10.06 -10.73 -3.98
CA LEU A 256 -8.97 -10.17 -3.20
C LEU A 256 -9.47 -9.69 -1.84
N GLY A 257 -8.61 -9.69 -0.84
CA GLY A 257 -8.98 -9.18 0.48
C GLY A 257 -8.20 -9.81 1.63
N ILE A 258 -8.82 -9.73 2.81
CA ILE A 258 -8.24 -10.13 4.09
C ILE A 258 -9.35 -10.86 4.88
N ASP A 259 -9.12 -12.01 5.51
CA ASP A 259 -7.88 -12.80 5.52
C ASP A 259 -7.81 -13.81 4.36
N THR A 260 -6.59 -14.05 3.86
CA THR A 260 -6.35 -14.97 2.73
C THR A 260 -6.72 -16.41 3.10
N ASP A 261 -6.36 -16.86 4.31
CA ASP A 261 -6.64 -18.18 4.89
C ASP A 261 -8.07 -18.35 5.43
N CYS A 262 -8.86 -17.27 5.48
CA CYS A 262 -10.24 -17.32 5.97
C CYS A 262 -11.23 -16.92 4.86
N CYS A 263 -11.60 -15.64 4.80
CA CYS A 263 -12.69 -15.17 3.95
C CYS A 263 -12.39 -15.31 2.46
N VAL A 264 -11.15 -15.02 2.03
CA VAL A 264 -10.75 -15.15 0.61
C VAL A 264 -10.78 -16.62 0.20
N LEU A 265 -10.16 -17.51 1.00
CA LEU A 265 -10.12 -18.94 0.73
C LEU A 265 -11.54 -19.52 0.65
N LYS A 266 -12.36 -19.29 1.67
CA LYS A 266 -13.70 -19.87 1.74
C LYS A 266 -14.59 -19.35 0.60
N THR A 267 -14.55 -18.06 0.30
CA THR A 267 -15.31 -17.47 -0.82
C THR A 267 -14.90 -18.08 -2.16
N ALA A 268 -13.59 -18.27 -2.39
CA ALA A 268 -13.10 -18.83 -3.65
C ALA A 268 -13.53 -20.28 -3.85
N VAL A 269 -13.49 -21.08 -2.77
CA VAL A 269 -13.94 -22.48 -2.81
C VAL A 269 -15.45 -22.55 -3.03
N ASP A 270 -16.24 -21.72 -2.36
CA ASP A 270 -17.70 -21.71 -2.55
C ASP A 270 -18.08 -21.33 -3.98
N LEU A 271 -17.42 -20.32 -4.55
CA LEU A 271 -17.63 -19.96 -5.95
C LEU A 271 -17.35 -21.13 -6.89
N PHE A 272 -16.26 -21.85 -6.66
CA PHE A 272 -15.92 -23.05 -7.43
C PHE A 272 -17.00 -24.15 -7.28
N GLU A 273 -17.46 -24.41 -6.06
CA GLU A 273 -18.51 -25.40 -5.78
C GLU A 273 -19.89 -25.00 -6.37
N HIS A 274 -20.14 -23.70 -6.53
CA HIS A 274 -21.31 -23.16 -7.23
C HIS A 274 -21.16 -23.11 -8.77
N HIS A 275 -20.15 -23.77 -9.34
CA HIS A 275 -19.84 -23.78 -10.77
C HIS A 275 -19.55 -22.40 -11.37
N LEU A 276 -19.10 -21.45 -10.54
CA LEU A 276 -18.57 -20.17 -10.97
C LEU A 276 -17.05 -20.26 -11.08
N HIS A 277 -16.43 -19.40 -11.88
CA HIS A 277 -14.98 -19.42 -12.09
C HIS A 277 -14.29 -18.40 -11.17
N PRO A 278 -13.74 -18.82 -10.01
CA PRO A 278 -12.98 -17.93 -9.13
C PRO A 278 -11.58 -17.69 -9.68
N ILE A 279 -11.07 -16.46 -9.51
CA ILE A 279 -9.68 -16.10 -9.76
C ILE A 279 -9.18 -15.32 -8.54
N VAL A 280 -8.30 -15.92 -7.75
CA VAL A 280 -7.77 -15.28 -6.54
C VAL A 280 -6.56 -14.42 -6.90
N LEU A 281 -6.60 -13.15 -6.53
CA LEU A 281 -5.50 -12.22 -6.68
C LEU A 281 -4.65 -12.21 -5.40
N SER A 282 -3.82 -13.24 -5.24
CA SER A 282 -2.99 -13.40 -4.04
C SER A 282 -2.03 -12.24 -3.83
N TYR A 283 -1.54 -11.62 -4.90
CA TYR A 283 -0.68 -10.42 -4.82
C TYR A 283 -1.32 -9.23 -4.09
N TYR A 284 -2.65 -9.12 -4.11
CA TYR A 284 -3.41 -8.05 -3.43
C TYR A 284 -4.18 -8.54 -2.19
N SER A 285 -3.86 -9.74 -1.72
CA SER A 285 -4.50 -10.35 -0.55
C SER A 285 -3.49 -10.49 0.58
N ALA A 286 -3.98 -10.46 1.82
CA ALA A 286 -3.13 -10.62 3.00
C ALA A 286 -3.87 -11.41 4.08
N SER A 287 -3.15 -11.82 5.12
CA SER A 287 -3.72 -12.48 6.30
C SER A 287 -3.19 -11.81 7.57
N ASN A 288 -4.08 -11.61 8.55
CA ASN A 288 -3.78 -11.19 9.91
C ASN A 288 -2.91 -12.23 10.63
N GLY A 289 -2.99 -13.52 10.24
CA GLY A 289 -2.06 -14.57 10.67
C GLY A 289 -0.66 -14.44 10.06
N GLY A 290 -0.42 -13.41 9.25
CA GLY A 290 0.86 -13.10 8.65
C GLY A 290 1.15 -13.90 7.38
N LYS A 291 2.41 -13.83 6.96
CA LYS A 291 2.88 -14.43 5.69
C LYS A 291 2.77 -15.95 5.67
N GLU A 292 2.92 -16.61 6.82
CA GLU A 292 2.80 -18.05 6.93
C GLU A 292 1.37 -18.51 6.63
N SER A 293 0.38 -17.95 7.32
CA SER A 293 -1.05 -18.16 7.05
C SER A 293 -1.42 -17.86 5.60
N HIS A 294 -0.98 -16.72 5.06
CA HIS A 294 -1.20 -16.38 3.66
C HIS A 294 -0.65 -17.47 2.71
N ASN A 295 0.61 -17.87 2.87
CA ASN A 295 1.23 -18.89 2.03
C ASN A 295 0.55 -20.27 2.17
N ALA A 296 0.12 -20.63 3.38
CA ALA A 296 -0.64 -21.86 3.61
C ALA A 296 -1.97 -21.84 2.86
N ALA A 297 -2.71 -20.73 2.94
CA ALA A 297 -3.94 -20.52 2.19
C ALA A 297 -3.72 -20.67 0.68
N ILE A 298 -2.65 -20.07 0.16
CA ILE A 298 -2.30 -20.16 -1.25
C ILE A 298 -2.08 -21.62 -1.67
N LYS A 299 -1.34 -22.41 -0.90
CA LYS A 299 -1.15 -23.84 -1.19
C LYS A 299 -2.47 -24.60 -1.23
N VAL A 300 -3.39 -24.30 -0.31
CA VAL A 300 -4.72 -24.91 -0.27
C VAL A 300 -5.54 -24.48 -1.49
N LEU A 301 -5.56 -23.19 -1.82
CA LEU A 301 -6.27 -22.64 -2.97
C LEU A 301 -5.78 -23.22 -4.29
N GLU A 302 -4.45 -23.33 -4.50
CA GLU A 302 -3.88 -23.96 -5.69
C GLU A 302 -4.36 -25.40 -5.88
N ARG A 303 -4.61 -26.13 -4.78
CA ARG A 303 -5.18 -27.49 -4.79
C ARG A 303 -6.68 -27.50 -5.04
N LEU A 304 -7.44 -26.62 -4.38
CA LEU A 304 -8.91 -26.67 -4.39
C LEU A 304 -9.52 -26.09 -5.65
N ILE A 305 -8.98 -24.97 -6.15
CA ILE A 305 -9.54 -24.27 -7.31
C ILE A 305 -8.61 -24.27 -8.52
N GLY A 306 -7.43 -24.90 -8.41
CA GLY A 306 -6.44 -24.99 -9.47
C GLY A 306 -5.46 -23.81 -9.49
N ARG A 307 -4.17 -24.11 -9.66
CA ARG A 307 -3.07 -23.14 -9.64
C ARG A 307 -3.21 -22.01 -10.66
N GLN A 308 -3.76 -22.30 -11.83
CA GLN A 308 -4.00 -21.32 -12.90
C GLN A 308 -5.00 -20.23 -12.50
N ASN A 309 -5.83 -20.50 -11.50
CA ASN A 309 -6.83 -19.58 -10.98
C ASN A 309 -6.27 -18.70 -9.84
N ILE A 310 -4.96 -18.76 -9.59
CA ILE A 310 -4.28 -17.92 -8.61
C ILE A 310 -3.29 -17.00 -9.32
N ILE A 311 -3.42 -15.70 -9.08
CA ILE A 311 -2.55 -14.66 -9.64
C ILE A 311 -1.63 -14.13 -8.55
N HIS A 312 -0.39 -14.62 -8.58
CA HIS A 312 0.70 -14.27 -7.66
C HIS A 312 1.41 -12.96 -7.97
N THR A 313 1.11 -12.35 -9.10
CA THR A 313 1.76 -11.14 -9.58
C THR A 313 0.76 -9.99 -9.71
N GLU A 314 1.26 -8.80 -9.95
CA GLU A 314 0.42 -7.66 -10.28
C GLU A 314 -0.44 -7.95 -11.52
N LEU A 315 -1.69 -7.47 -11.50
CA LEU A 315 -2.62 -7.63 -12.60
C LEU A 315 -2.25 -6.69 -13.74
N THR A 316 -1.96 -7.24 -14.92
CA THR A 316 -1.78 -6.44 -16.15
C THR A 316 -3.01 -6.54 -17.04
N SER A 317 -3.17 -5.59 -17.97
CA SER A 317 -4.27 -5.62 -18.94
C SER A 317 -4.23 -6.88 -19.82
N GLU A 318 -3.04 -7.36 -20.18
CA GLU A 318 -2.84 -8.63 -20.89
C GLU A 318 -3.31 -9.80 -20.03
N ARG A 319 -2.92 -9.82 -18.75
CA ARG A 319 -3.27 -10.91 -17.84
C ARG A 319 -4.77 -10.99 -17.60
N VAL A 320 -5.45 -9.84 -17.48
CA VAL A 320 -6.92 -9.78 -17.44
C VAL A 320 -7.51 -10.37 -18.72
N LYS A 321 -7.01 -9.96 -19.89
CA LYS A 321 -7.49 -10.51 -21.18
C LYS A 321 -7.28 -12.02 -21.28
N GLU A 322 -6.15 -12.55 -20.80
CA GLU A 322 -5.89 -13.99 -20.72
C GLU A 322 -6.92 -14.69 -19.82
N CYS A 323 -7.23 -14.13 -18.66
CA CYS A 323 -8.26 -14.68 -17.77
C CYS A 323 -9.65 -14.74 -18.43
N TYR A 324 -9.96 -13.82 -19.36
CA TYR A 324 -11.22 -13.82 -20.10
C TYR A 324 -11.20 -14.60 -21.42
N ARG A 325 -10.03 -15.00 -21.93
CA ARG A 325 -9.90 -15.93 -23.07
C ARG A 325 -10.13 -17.36 -22.59
N GLY A 326 -11.40 -17.75 -22.52
CA GLY A 326 -11.85 -19.11 -22.29
C GLY A 326 -13.06 -19.37 -23.15
#